data_AF-A0A9W9YKF1-F1
#
_entry.id   AF-A0A9W9YKF1-F1
#
_cell.length_a   1.000
_cell.length_b   1.000
_cell.length_c   1.000
_cell.angle_alpha   90.00
_cell.angle_beta   90.00
_cell.angle_gamma   90.00
#
_symmetry.space_group_name_H-M   'P 1'
#
loop_
_entity.id
_entity.type
_entity.pdbx_description
1 polymer ?
#
loop_
_entity_poly.entity_id
_entity_poly.type
_entity_poly.pdbx_seq_one_letter_code
_entity_poly.pdbx_strand_id
1 'polypeptide(L)'
;MLGSGATSLGHFDGDSTDDGIKAMITCVKLLSKSKCGSSGRIELHMFGGFHDDRGTSNKLTISILRAIQNQNERIHLCSACVTDFNDTVEKGLHKPIIYGIGINVQDGQIYPATFLDKGPDEWIRHARIFGGVRGMVEIYNSTYKELRIMPYDYRHGMRPVSVDAPDEYILQHSLYISTL
;
A
#
# COMPACT_ATOMS: atom_id res chain seq x y z
N MET A 1 -19.63 -8.39 11.20
CA MET A 1 -18.25 -8.93 11.21
C MET A 1 -18.10 -9.90 12.37
N LEU A 2 -17.62 -11.11 12.11
CA LEU A 2 -17.17 -12.04 13.16
C LEU A 2 -15.68 -11.76 13.41
N GLY A 3 -15.36 -10.97 14.43
CA GLY A 3 -13.99 -10.49 14.70
C GLY A 3 -13.97 -9.12 15.38
N SER A 4 -12.78 -8.61 15.66
CA SER A 4 -12.57 -7.31 16.32
C SER A 4 -12.87 -6.09 15.43
N GLY A 5 -12.96 -6.28 14.11
CA GLY A 5 -13.00 -5.21 13.12
C GLY A 5 -11.68 -4.45 12.95
N ALA A 6 -10.56 -4.98 13.47
CA ALA A 6 -9.26 -4.36 13.27
C ALA A 6 -8.83 -4.45 11.80
N THR A 7 -8.57 -3.29 11.18
CA THR A 7 -8.17 -3.17 9.78
C THR A 7 -6.82 -2.48 9.68
N SER A 8 -5.96 -2.98 8.80
CA SER A 8 -4.72 -2.33 8.39
C SER A 8 -4.70 -2.21 6.88
N LEU A 9 -4.29 -1.05 6.37
CA LEU A 9 -4.16 -0.75 4.94
C LEU A 9 -2.73 -0.29 4.68
N GLY A 10 -2.11 -0.84 3.64
CA GLY A 10 -0.75 -0.48 3.23
C GLY A 10 -0.65 -0.39 1.71
N HIS A 11 0.11 0.59 1.22
CA HIS A 11 0.48 0.73 -0.18
C HIS A 11 1.90 0.18 -0.35
N PHE A 12 2.05 -0.93 -1.08
CA PHE A 12 3.33 -1.59 -1.30
C PHE A 12 3.89 -1.22 -2.68
N ASP A 13 5.16 -0.83 -2.74
CA ASP A 13 5.88 -0.46 -3.96
C ASP A 13 7.08 -1.40 -4.26
N GLY A 14 7.32 -2.39 -3.39
CA GLY A 14 8.41 -3.36 -3.49
C GLY A 14 9.56 -3.12 -2.51
N ASP A 15 9.59 -1.99 -1.81
CA ASP A 15 10.57 -1.73 -0.77
C ASP A 15 10.11 -2.28 0.59
N SER A 16 11.00 -2.98 1.31
CA SER A 16 10.72 -3.56 2.64
C SER A 16 9.39 -4.32 2.77
N THR A 17 9.00 -5.09 1.75
CA THR A 17 7.71 -5.79 1.69
C THR A 17 7.50 -6.73 2.90
N ASP A 18 8.48 -7.56 3.22
CA ASP A 18 8.40 -8.51 4.35
C ASP A 18 8.17 -7.82 5.70
N ASP A 19 8.94 -6.77 5.97
CA ASP A 19 8.82 -6.00 7.21
C ASP A 19 7.47 -5.30 7.30
N GLY A 20 6.99 -4.74 6.19
CA GLY A 20 5.69 -4.09 6.12
C GLY A 20 4.54 -5.05 6.39
N ILE A 21 4.53 -6.21 5.74
CA ILE A 21 3.52 -7.26 5.95
C ILE A 21 3.53 -7.75 7.41
N LYS A 22 4.72 -8.03 7.96
CA LYS A 22 4.88 -8.45 9.36
C LYS A 22 4.34 -7.40 10.33
N ALA A 23 4.62 -6.12 10.09
CA ALA A 23 4.13 -5.02 10.91
C ALA A 23 2.59 -4.93 10.88
N MET A 24 1.99 -4.97 9.68
CA MET A 24 0.52 -4.92 9.53
C MET A 24 -0.18 -6.06 10.28
N ILE A 25 0.30 -7.29 10.15
CA ILE A 25 -0.28 -8.46 10.83
C ILE A 25 -0.13 -8.33 12.34
N THR A 26 1.05 -7.88 12.80
CA THR A 26 1.29 -7.63 14.23
C THR A 26 0.30 -6.61 14.79
N CYS A 27 0.08 -5.49 14.09
CA CYS A 27 -0.89 -4.47 14.50
C CYS A 27 -2.33 -5.03 14.56
N VAL A 28 -2.79 -5.73 13.52
CA VAL A 28 -4.13 -6.34 13.49
C VAL A 28 -4.31 -7.33 14.65
N LYS A 29 -3.30 -8.15 14.95
CA LYS A 29 -3.34 -9.09 16.09
C LYS A 29 -3.43 -8.38 17.43
N LEU A 30 -2.61 -7.35 17.65
CA LEU A 30 -2.60 -6.60 18.90
C LEU A 30 -3.95 -5.92 19.15
N LEU A 31 -4.52 -5.30 18.12
CA LEU A 31 -5.84 -4.66 18.19
C LEU A 31 -6.99 -5.65 18.33
N SER A 32 -6.81 -6.88 17.85
CA SER A 32 -7.83 -7.92 17.96
C SER A 32 -7.88 -8.55 19.35
N LYS A 33 -6.72 -8.74 19.99
CA LYS A 33 -6.62 -9.29 21.35
C LYS A 33 -7.30 -8.39 22.40
N SER A 34 -7.33 -7.09 22.18
CA SER A 34 -7.90 -6.13 23.14
C SER A 34 -9.42 -6.03 23.10
N LYS A 35 -10.08 -6.59 22.08
CA LYS A 35 -11.52 -6.35 21.82
C LYS A 35 -12.43 -7.57 21.74
N CYS A 36 -11.92 -8.79 21.58
CA CYS A 36 -12.81 -9.97 21.45
C CYS A 36 -12.18 -11.28 21.95
N GLY A 37 -12.99 -12.11 22.61
CA GLY A 37 -12.68 -13.51 22.87
C GLY A 37 -12.75 -14.31 21.57
N SER A 38 -11.58 -14.80 21.13
CA SER A 38 -11.29 -15.89 20.17
C SER A 38 -12.11 -16.10 18.88
N SER A 39 -13.11 -15.29 18.55
CA SER A 39 -13.92 -15.44 17.34
C SER A 39 -13.42 -14.52 16.22
N GLY A 40 -13.20 -15.08 15.02
CA GLY A 40 -12.78 -14.35 13.82
C GLY A 40 -11.59 -14.99 13.10
N ARG A 41 -11.19 -14.40 11.96
CA ARG A 41 -10.03 -14.80 11.16
C ARG A 41 -9.35 -13.56 10.56
N ILE A 42 -8.10 -13.71 10.12
CA ILE A 42 -7.40 -12.66 9.36
C ILE A 42 -7.74 -12.83 7.89
N GLU A 43 -8.32 -11.79 7.30
CA GLU A 43 -8.69 -11.73 5.89
C GLU A 43 -7.71 -10.83 5.13
N LEU A 44 -7.24 -11.30 3.99
CA LEU A 44 -6.33 -10.59 3.09
C LEU A 44 -7.07 -10.22 1.81
N HIS A 45 -6.95 -8.95 1.43
CA HIS A 45 -7.46 -8.42 0.17
C HIS A 45 -6.33 -7.68 -0.54
N MET A 46 -6.08 -8.02 -1.80
CA MET A 46 -5.02 -7.45 -2.62
C MET A 46 -5.61 -6.81 -3.87
N PHE A 47 -5.23 -5.57 -4.13
CA PHE A 47 -5.66 -4.78 -5.29
C PHE A 47 -4.48 -4.01 -5.87
N GLY A 48 -4.42 -3.89 -7.19
CA GLY A 48 -3.43 -3.03 -7.87
C GLY A 48 -2.45 -3.77 -8.77
N GLY A 49 -1.53 -3.01 -9.37
CA GLY A 49 -0.71 -3.50 -10.47
C GLY A 49 -1.53 -3.78 -11.73
N PHE A 50 -0.85 -4.09 -12.82
CA PHE A 50 -1.43 -4.44 -14.12
C PHE A 50 -0.41 -5.27 -14.92
N HIS A 51 -0.69 -5.57 -16.19
CA HIS A 51 0.28 -6.22 -17.06
C HIS A 51 1.31 -5.20 -17.56
N ASP A 52 2.29 -4.86 -16.71
CA ASP A 52 3.34 -3.89 -17.06
C ASP A 52 4.54 -4.54 -17.77
N ASP A 53 5.10 -3.84 -18.76
CA ASP A 53 6.23 -4.32 -19.57
C ASP A 53 7.49 -4.66 -18.77
N ARG A 54 7.64 -4.10 -17.56
CA ARG A 54 8.80 -4.33 -16.68
C ARG A 54 8.60 -5.57 -15.78
N GLY A 55 7.39 -6.15 -15.79
CA GLY A 55 6.97 -7.23 -14.90
C GLY A 55 7.02 -6.87 -13.42
N THR A 56 6.97 -5.58 -13.09
CA THR A 56 7.08 -5.06 -11.72
C THR A 56 5.90 -5.51 -10.88
N SER A 57 4.68 -5.39 -11.42
CA SER A 57 3.44 -5.77 -10.75
C SER A 57 3.43 -7.26 -10.38
N ASN A 58 3.91 -8.10 -11.30
CA ASN A 58 4.00 -9.55 -11.07
C ASN A 58 5.04 -9.88 -9.99
N LYS A 59 6.25 -9.30 -10.09
CA LYS A 59 7.32 -9.48 -9.09
C LYS A 59 6.86 -9.03 -7.70
N LEU A 60 6.20 -7.88 -7.61
CA LEU A 60 5.69 -7.35 -6.35
C LEU A 60 4.59 -8.24 -5.76
N THR A 61 3.63 -8.68 -6.58
CA THR A 61 2.56 -9.58 -6.15
C THR A 61 3.13 -10.89 -5.58
N ILE A 62 4.12 -11.48 -6.25
CA ILE A 62 4.83 -12.67 -5.75
C ILE A 62 5.55 -12.38 -4.44
N SER A 63 6.21 -11.22 -4.33
CA SER A 63 6.90 -10.80 -3.11
C SER A 63 5.95 -10.70 -1.92
N ILE A 64 4.78 -10.08 -2.11
CA ILE A 64 3.74 -9.94 -1.09
C ILE A 64 3.19 -11.31 -0.69
N LEU A 65 2.86 -12.17 -1.66
CA LEU A 65 2.33 -13.51 -1.38
C LEU A 65 3.34 -14.37 -0.61
N ARG A 66 4.63 -14.31 -0.95
CA ARG A 66 5.70 -14.97 -0.19
C ARG A 66 5.81 -14.44 1.24
N ALA A 67 5.82 -13.12 1.40
CA ALA A 67 5.88 -12.48 2.72
C ALA A 67 4.70 -12.89 3.61
N ILE A 68 3.50 -13.00 3.02
CA ILE A 68 2.28 -13.51 3.68
C ILE A 68 2.38 -15.00 4.03
N GLN A 69 2.84 -15.83 3.09
CA GLN A 69 2.98 -17.28 3.30
C GLN A 69 3.98 -17.63 4.41
N ASN A 70 4.98 -16.76 4.63
CA ASN A 70 6.00 -16.92 5.66
C ASN A 70 5.51 -16.55 7.08
N GLN A 71 4.27 -16.09 7.22
CA GLN A 71 3.70 -15.72 8.53
C GLN A 71 3.21 -16.96 9.27
N ASN A 72 3.27 -16.92 10.60
CA ASN A 72 2.81 -18.05 11.43
C ASN A 72 1.27 -18.09 11.53
N GLU A 73 0.62 -17.01 11.17
CA GLU A 73 -0.80 -16.82 11.23
C GLU A 73 -1.52 -17.47 10.04
N ARG A 74 -2.71 -18.02 10.30
CA ARG A 74 -3.61 -18.43 9.23
C ARG A 74 -4.26 -17.19 8.61
N ILE A 75 -3.83 -16.85 7.41
CA ILE A 75 -4.32 -15.70 6.64
C ILE A 75 -5.18 -16.22 5.48
N HIS A 76 -6.41 -15.73 5.38
CA HIS A 76 -7.35 -16.13 4.34
C HIS A 76 -7.34 -15.11 3.21
N LEU A 77 -6.88 -15.51 2.03
CA LEU A 77 -7.03 -14.67 0.83
C LEU A 77 -8.50 -14.63 0.42
N CYS A 78 -9.12 -13.46 0.56
CA CYS A 78 -10.54 -13.24 0.29
C CYS A 78 -10.78 -12.48 -1.02
N SER A 79 -9.84 -11.62 -1.42
CA SER A 79 -9.90 -10.92 -2.70
C SER A 79 -8.51 -10.72 -3.28
N ALA A 80 -8.35 -10.96 -4.58
CA ALA A 80 -7.12 -10.69 -5.31
C ALA A 80 -7.47 -10.18 -6.71
N CYS A 81 -7.47 -8.85 -6.87
CA CYS A 81 -7.61 -8.19 -8.17
C CYS A 81 -6.29 -7.48 -8.44
N VAL A 82 -5.30 -8.27 -8.86
CA VAL A 82 -3.91 -7.84 -9.08
C VAL A 82 -3.42 -8.28 -10.45
N THR A 83 -2.39 -7.61 -10.96
CA THR A 83 -1.74 -7.93 -12.25
C THR A 83 -2.76 -8.07 -13.39
N ASP A 84 -2.84 -9.23 -14.03
CA ASP A 84 -3.73 -9.51 -15.16
C ASP A 84 -5.22 -9.37 -14.78
N PHE A 85 -5.59 -9.63 -13.51
CA PHE A 85 -6.96 -9.45 -13.04
C PHE A 85 -7.36 -7.98 -12.84
N ASN A 86 -6.37 -7.09 -12.84
CA ASN A 86 -6.58 -5.65 -12.77
C ASN A 86 -6.15 -4.96 -14.08
N ASP A 87 -5.91 -5.70 -15.16
CA ASP A 87 -5.41 -5.15 -16.42
C ASP A 87 -6.53 -4.85 -17.42
N THR A 88 -6.37 -3.76 -18.16
CA THR A 88 -7.14 -3.49 -19.37
C THR A 88 -6.23 -2.91 -20.45
N VAL A 89 -6.56 -3.17 -21.72
CA VAL A 89 -5.83 -2.62 -22.87
C VAL A 89 -6.65 -1.51 -23.51
N GLU A 90 -6.09 -0.31 -23.59
CA GLU A 90 -6.67 0.81 -24.33
C GLU A 90 -5.66 1.30 -25.39
N LYS A 91 -6.07 1.33 -26.66
CA LYS A 91 -5.20 1.73 -27.79
C LYS A 91 -3.87 0.95 -27.85
N GLY A 92 -3.90 -0.32 -27.45
CA GLY A 92 -2.73 -1.19 -27.40
C GLY A 92 -1.82 -0.97 -26.19
N LEU A 93 -2.18 -0.10 -25.24
CA LEU A 93 -1.45 0.14 -24.00
C LEU A 93 -2.16 -0.52 -22.83
N HIS A 94 -1.40 -1.30 -22.06
CA HIS A 94 -1.85 -1.89 -20.81
C HIS A 94 -1.96 -0.82 -19.71
N LYS A 95 -3.02 -0.89 -18.91
CA LYS A 95 -3.24 0.00 -17.77
C LYS A 95 -4.09 -0.68 -16.68
N PRO A 96 -3.99 -0.25 -15.41
CA PRO A 96 -4.83 -0.82 -14.36
C PRO A 96 -6.30 -0.39 -14.50
N ILE A 97 -7.23 -1.26 -14.12
CA ILE A 97 -8.67 -0.98 -13.99
C ILE A 97 -8.91 -0.21 -12.68
N ILE A 98 -8.37 -0.71 -11.58
CA ILE A 98 -8.47 -0.12 -10.24
C ILE A 98 -7.13 0.56 -9.90
N TYR A 99 -7.19 1.87 -9.69
CA TYR A 99 -6.04 2.70 -9.27
C TYR A 99 -6.00 2.93 -7.75
N GLY A 100 -7.17 2.87 -7.09
CA GLY A 100 -7.30 3.15 -5.67
C GLY A 100 -8.53 2.48 -5.08
N ILE A 101 -8.48 2.22 -3.77
CA ILE A 101 -9.56 1.58 -3.01
C ILE A 101 -9.82 2.33 -1.72
N GLY A 102 -11.08 2.32 -1.29
CA GLY A 102 -11.51 2.74 0.04
C GLY A 102 -11.97 1.52 0.85
N ILE A 103 -11.83 1.62 2.17
CA ILE A 103 -12.36 0.63 3.11
C ILE A 103 -13.22 1.36 4.15
N ASN A 104 -14.50 0.99 4.24
CA ASN A 104 -15.34 1.43 5.35
C ASN A 104 -15.04 0.56 6.58
N VAL A 105 -14.39 1.15 7.59
CA VAL A 105 -13.98 0.44 8.81
C VAL A 105 -15.15 0.00 9.71
N GLN A 106 -16.36 0.53 9.48
CA GLN A 106 -17.55 0.17 10.27
C GLN A 106 -18.14 -1.18 9.87
N ASP A 107 -18.18 -1.46 8.56
CA ASP A 107 -18.83 -2.65 8.00
C ASP A 107 -17.86 -3.57 7.22
N GLY A 108 -16.65 -3.09 6.93
CA GLY A 108 -15.61 -3.81 6.20
C GLY A 108 -15.77 -3.73 4.68
N GLN A 109 -16.68 -2.89 4.15
CA GLN A 109 -16.90 -2.78 2.72
C GLN A 109 -15.68 -2.18 2.01
N ILE A 110 -15.22 -2.87 0.96
CA ILE A 110 -14.14 -2.41 0.08
C ILE A 110 -14.74 -1.97 -1.26
N TYR A 111 -14.32 -0.81 -1.76
CA TYR A 111 -14.84 -0.25 -3.01
C TYR A 111 -13.74 0.53 -3.78
N PRO A 112 -13.79 0.59 -5.12
CA PRO A 112 -12.91 1.47 -5.90
C PRO A 112 -13.11 2.93 -5.51
N ALA A 113 -12.03 3.68 -5.32
CA ALA A 113 -12.10 5.07 -4.86
C ALA A 113 -11.01 5.94 -5.51
N THR A 114 -11.29 7.24 -5.57
CA THR A 114 -10.33 8.28 -5.97
C THR A 114 -10.39 9.41 -4.94
N PHE A 115 -9.23 9.85 -4.47
CA PHE A 115 -9.12 10.83 -3.39
C PHE A 115 -8.51 12.11 -3.94
N LEU A 116 -9.30 13.20 -3.91
CA LEU A 116 -8.85 14.54 -4.30
C LEU A 116 -8.08 15.21 -3.16
N ASP A 117 -8.55 15.04 -1.92
CA ASP A 117 -7.85 15.49 -0.73
C ASP A 117 -7.08 14.32 -0.13
N LYS A 118 -5.76 14.48 -0.07
CA LYS A 118 -4.81 13.49 0.44
C LYS A 118 -4.05 14.01 1.66
N GLY A 119 -4.45 15.15 2.22
CA GLY A 119 -3.77 15.79 3.34
C GLY A 119 -3.88 15.02 4.65
N PRO A 120 -3.18 15.48 5.71
CA PRO A 120 -2.25 16.63 5.75
C PRO A 120 -0.84 16.28 5.27
N ASP A 121 0.01 17.30 5.12
CA ASP A 121 1.44 17.23 4.80
C ASP A 121 1.79 16.30 3.62
N GLU A 122 0.92 16.30 2.60
CA GLU A 122 1.05 15.47 1.40
C GLU A 122 2.43 15.62 0.77
N TRP A 123 2.88 16.86 0.57
CA TRP A 123 4.16 17.17 -0.06
C TRP A 123 5.35 16.60 0.73
N ILE A 124 5.32 16.68 2.07
CA ILE A 124 6.40 16.17 2.92
C ILE A 124 6.42 14.64 2.90
N ARG A 125 5.24 14.00 2.94
CA ARG A 125 5.13 12.53 2.86
C ARG A 125 5.57 11.99 1.50
N HIS A 126 5.27 12.69 0.40
CA HIS A 126 5.81 12.34 -0.92
C HIS A 126 7.32 12.58 -1.00
N ALA A 127 7.79 13.75 -0.54
CA ALA A 127 9.21 14.10 -0.55
C ALA A 127 10.06 13.11 0.26
N ARG A 128 9.52 12.53 1.34
CA ARG A 128 10.16 11.40 2.05
C ARG A 128 10.50 10.26 1.11
N ILE A 129 9.52 9.78 0.34
CA ILE A 129 9.69 8.63 -0.55
C ILE A 129 10.62 8.99 -1.72
N PHE A 130 10.39 10.15 -2.35
CA PHE A 130 11.23 10.64 -3.45
C PHE A 130 12.67 10.93 -3.01
N GLY A 131 12.86 11.41 -1.78
CA GLY A 131 14.14 11.66 -1.15
C GLY A 131 14.85 10.39 -0.68
N GLY A 132 14.39 9.21 -1.10
CA GLY A 132 15.06 7.94 -0.87
C GLY A 132 14.94 7.39 0.55
N VAL A 133 14.08 7.97 1.40
CA VAL A 133 13.77 7.40 2.71
C VAL A 133 12.90 6.17 2.50
N ARG A 134 13.54 5.02 2.66
CA ARG A 134 12.99 3.68 2.44
C ARG A 134 12.16 3.17 3.62
N GLY A 135 11.39 2.11 3.37
CA GLY A 135 10.58 1.41 4.35
C GLY A 135 9.18 1.98 4.53
N MET A 136 8.22 1.05 4.67
CA MET A 136 6.84 1.35 5.03
C MET A 136 6.77 1.77 6.50
N VAL A 137 5.92 2.76 6.81
CA VAL A 137 5.75 3.32 8.16
C VAL A 137 4.28 3.34 8.56
N GLU A 138 4.00 3.03 9.82
CA GLU A 138 2.69 3.24 10.42
C GLU A 138 2.49 4.74 10.69
N ILE A 139 1.46 5.32 10.07
CA ILE A 139 1.18 6.76 10.15
C ILE A 139 0.01 7.11 11.06
N TYR A 140 -0.77 6.13 11.53
CA TYR A 140 -1.95 6.37 12.35
C TYR A 140 -1.91 5.54 13.62
N ASN A 141 -2.00 6.21 14.77
CA ASN A 141 -2.12 5.53 16.05
C ASN A 141 -3.60 5.43 16.44
N SER A 142 -4.16 4.23 16.38
CA SER A 142 -5.57 3.99 16.70
C SER A 142 -5.92 4.12 18.19
N THR A 143 -4.94 3.97 19.09
CA THR A 143 -5.15 4.09 20.55
C THR A 143 -5.39 5.55 20.93
N TYR A 144 -4.57 6.46 20.40
CA TYR A 144 -4.67 7.89 20.66
C TYR A 144 -5.52 8.64 19.64
N LYS A 145 -5.89 7.99 18.52
CA LYS A 145 -6.63 8.57 17.39
C LYS A 145 -5.88 9.73 16.73
N GLU A 146 -4.60 9.53 16.49
CA GLU A 146 -3.68 10.56 16.00
C GLU A 146 -3.01 10.12 14.71
N LEU A 147 -2.97 11.01 13.74
CA LEU A 147 -2.05 10.91 12.61
C LEU A 147 -0.66 11.36 13.07
N ARG A 148 0.37 10.55 12.80
CA ARG A 148 1.74 10.76 13.24
C ARG A 148 2.67 10.83 12.04
N ILE A 149 3.04 12.05 11.69
CA ILE A 149 4.03 12.33 10.66
C ILE A 149 5.33 12.67 11.39
N MET A 150 6.23 11.69 11.44
CA MET A 150 7.50 11.84 12.15
C MET A 150 8.46 12.75 11.38
N PRO A 151 9.42 13.42 12.06
CA PRO A 151 10.50 14.12 11.38
C PRO A 151 11.27 13.15 10.47
N TYR A 152 11.54 13.57 9.23
CA TYR A 152 12.32 12.80 8.27
C TYR A 152 13.68 13.45 8.03
N ASP A 153 14.71 12.61 7.91
CA ASP A 153 16.07 13.03 7.65
C ASP A 153 16.44 12.79 6.18
N TYR A 154 16.68 13.87 5.44
CA TYR A 154 16.90 13.86 4.00
C TYR A 154 18.37 13.91 3.59
N ARG A 155 19.29 13.78 4.55
CA ARG A 155 20.72 14.13 4.38
C ARG A 155 21.46 13.48 3.19
N HIS A 156 20.90 12.49 2.48
CA HIS A 156 21.61 11.75 1.43
C HIS A 156 20.82 11.32 0.17
N GLY A 157 19.62 11.81 -0.12
CA GLY A 157 18.73 11.04 -1.02
C GLY A 157 17.98 11.72 -2.16
N MET A 158 18.07 13.03 -2.37
CA MET A 158 17.46 13.61 -3.58
C MET A 158 18.32 13.32 -4.81
N ARG A 159 17.90 12.36 -5.63
CA ARG A 159 18.35 12.33 -7.04
C ARG A 159 17.63 13.47 -7.74
N PRO A 160 18.34 14.49 -8.26
CA PRO A 160 17.68 15.58 -8.94
C PRO A 160 17.08 15.06 -10.25
N VAL A 161 15.77 14.78 -10.26
CA VAL A 161 15.02 14.92 -11.50
C VAL A 161 14.89 16.43 -11.70
N SER A 162 15.45 16.95 -12.79
CA SER A 162 15.36 18.38 -13.07
C SER A 162 13.89 18.78 -13.16
N VAL A 163 13.50 19.80 -12.38
CA VAL A 163 12.16 20.41 -12.47
C VAL A 163 11.90 21.00 -13.87
N ASP A 164 12.96 21.27 -14.62
CA ASP A 164 12.91 21.79 -15.97
C ASP A 164 12.92 20.68 -17.05
N ALA A 165 12.91 19.41 -16.66
CA ALA A 165 12.86 18.30 -17.63
C ALA A 165 11.47 18.21 -18.29
N PRO A 166 11.39 17.79 -19.57
CA PRO A 166 10.10 17.54 -20.23
C PRO A 166 9.30 16.42 -19.53
N ASP A 167 7.97 16.52 -19.56
CA ASP A 167 7.06 15.53 -18.93
C ASP A 167 7.35 14.08 -19.34
N GLU A 168 7.64 13.84 -20.61
CA GLU A 168 7.97 12.49 -21.10
C GLU A 168 9.25 11.94 -20.46
N TYR A 169 10.26 12.80 -20.25
CA TYR A 169 11.47 12.43 -19.54
C TYR A 169 11.18 12.13 -18.08
N ILE A 170 10.37 12.97 -17.42
CA ILE A 170 9.95 12.77 -16.03
C ILE A 170 9.20 11.45 -15.88
N LEU A 171 8.24 11.14 -16.77
CA LEU A 171 7.47 9.89 -16.74
C LEU A 171 8.32 8.64 -16.92
N GLN A 172 9.37 8.70 -17.75
CA GLN A 172 10.25 7.57 -17.99
C GLN A 172 11.25 7.31 -16.84
N HIS A 173 11.69 8.38 -16.16
CA HIS A 173 12.82 8.35 -15.23
C HIS A 173 12.44 8.56 -13.76
N SER A 174 11.24 9.05 -13.47
CA SER A 174 10.73 9.13 -12.11
C SER A 174 10.10 7.80 -11.72
N LEU A 175 10.30 7.40 -10.47
CA LEU A 175 9.53 6.29 -9.90
C LEU A 175 8.06 6.69 -9.95
N TYR A 176 7.26 5.96 -10.74
CA TYR A 176 5.83 6.14 -10.81
C TYR A 176 5.22 5.69 -9.48
N ILE A 177 5.14 6.60 -8.50
CA ILE A 177 4.33 6.39 -7.30
C ILE A 177 2.91 6.68 -7.73
N SER A 178 2.17 5.63 -8.12
CA SER A 178 0.73 5.74 -8.27
C SER A 178 0.14 6.07 -6.91
N THR A 179 -0.09 7.36 -6.65
CA THR A 179 -1.01 7.90 -5.64
C THR A 179 -0.92 7.26 -4.25
N LEU A 180 -0.15 7.91 -3.35
CA LEU A 180 -0.55 7.98 -1.93
C LEU A 180 -1.92 8.65 -1.79
#